data_AF-I1VAV9-F1
#
_entry.id   AF-I1VAV9-F1
#
_cell.length_a   1.000
_cell.length_b   1.000
_cell.length_c   1.000
_cell.angle_alpha   90.00
_cell.angle_beta   90.00
_cell.angle_gamma   90.00
#
_symmetry.space_group_name_H-M   'P 1'
#
loop_
_entity.id
_entity.type
_entity.pdbx_description
1 polymer ?
#
loop_
_entity_poly.entity_id
_entity_poly.type
_entity_poly.pdbx_seq_one_letter_code
_entity_poly.pdbx_strand_id
1 'polypeptide(L)'
;GGQGDMPIDRVLEAEKRVECKDEPQVNSATAALGNICAATDKQLFQLVEWAKHIPHFTELPLDDQVVLLRAGWNELLIAAFSHRSVGVKDGIVLLAGLVIHRNSAHQAGVGS
;
A
#
# COMPACT_ATOMS: atom_id res chain seq x y z
N GLY A 1 31.41 16.84 7.48
CA GLY A 1 30.69 16.03 6.50
C GLY A 1 29.97 14.93 7.24
N GLY A 2 28.67 15.09 7.48
CA GLY A 2 27.80 14.01 7.92
C GLY A 2 26.74 13.89 6.83
N GLN A 3 27.00 13.03 5.86
CA GLN A 3 26.08 12.79 4.75
C GLN A 3 24.81 12.11 5.27
N GLY A 4 23.69 12.42 4.62
CA GLY A 4 22.39 11.79 4.83
C GLY A 4 22.52 10.27 4.83
N ASP A 5 22.36 9.69 6.01
CA ASP A 5 22.45 8.27 6.23
C ASP A 5 21.03 7.70 6.06
N MET A 6 20.88 6.68 5.23
CA MET A 6 19.60 5.99 5.01
C MET A 6 19.68 4.63 5.72
N PRO A 7 19.48 4.57 7.05
CA PRO A 7 19.64 3.32 7.79
C PRO A 7 18.54 2.33 7.42
N ILE A 8 18.97 1.15 6.95
CA ILE A 8 18.07 0.06 6.56
C ILE A 8 17.10 -0.32 7.69
N ASP A 9 17.57 -0.27 8.94
CA ASP A 9 16.75 -0.60 10.11
C ASP A 9 15.53 0.31 10.27
N ARG A 10 15.67 1.60 9.93
CA ARG A 10 14.56 2.56 9.97
C ARG A 10 13.57 2.34 8.86
N VAL A 11 14.05 2.01 7.66
CA VAL A 11 13.19 1.65 6.53
C VAL A 11 12.41 0.38 6.86
N LEU A 12 13.06 -0.62 7.45
CA LEU A 12 12.41 -1.85 7.90
C LEU A 12 11.39 -1.59 9.02
N GLU A 13 11.71 -0.69 9.95
CA GLU A 13 10.78 -0.27 11.00
C GLU A 13 9.54 0.42 10.43
N ALA A 14 9.71 1.31 9.44
CA ALA A 14 8.61 1.97 8.73
C ALA A 14 7.69 0.96 8.06
N GLU A 15 8.25 -0.05 7.37
CA GLU A 15 7.48 -1.11 6.72
C GLU A 15 6.66 -1.91 7.74
N LYS A 16 7.30 -2.37 8.82
CA LYS A 16 6.66 -3.16 9.89
C LYS A 16 5.52 -2.43 10.60
N ARG A 17 5.55 -1.09 10.67
CA ARG A 17 4.49 -0.30 11.31
C ARG A 17 3.19 -0.30 10.51
N VAL A 18 3.29 -0.41 9.19
CA VAL A 18 2.12 -0.37 8.29
C VAL A 18 1.71 -1.74 7.78
N GLU A 19 2.45 -2.80 8.14
CA GLU A 19 2.02 -4.19 7.96
C GLU A 19 0.68 -4.43 8.67
N CYS A 20 -0.39 -4.63 7.90
CA CYS A 20 -1.69 -5.04 8.42
C CYS A 20 -1.59 -6.43 9.05
N LYS A 21 -1.59 -6.50 10.38
CA LYS A 21 -1.87 -7.71 11.16
C LYS A 21 -3.39 -7.89 11.28
N ASP A 22 -4.06 -8.57 10.35
CA ASP A 22 -5.42 -9.09 10.59
C ASP A 22 -5.83 -10.18 9.58
N GLU A 23 -6.64 -11.13 10.06
CA GLU A 23 -7.05 -12.38 9.39
C GLU A 23 -7.81 -12.19 8.06
N PRO A 24 -7.73 -13.16 7.13
CA PRO A 24 -8.39 -13.06 5.84
C PRO A 24 -9.92 -13.14 5.95
N GLN A 25 -10.60 -12.01 5.81
CA GLN A 25 -12.07 -11.97 5.62
C GLN A 25 -12.45 -12.15 4.15
N VAL A 26 -13.02 -13.32 3.82
CA VAL A 26 -13.54 -13.68 2.50
C VAL A 26 -14.89 -12.99 2.26
N ASN A 27 -14.97 -12.01 1.34
CA ASN A 27 -16.22 -11.30 1.01
C ASN A 27 -16.53 -11.28 -0.51
N SER A 28 -17.83 -11.34 -0.83
CA SER A 28 -18.43 -11.46 -2.18
C SER A 28 -18.14 -10.28 -3.14
N ALA A 29 -18.12 -10.58 -4.44
CA ALA A 29 -17.68 -9.71 -5.55
C ALA A 29 -18.43 -8.37 -5.71
N THR A 30 -19.70 -8.26 -5.31
CA THR A 30 -20.48 -6.99 -5.42
C THR A 30 -20.25 -6.04 -4.25
N ALA A 31 -19.88 -6.55 -3.08
CA ALA A 31 -19.34 -5.75 -1.98
C ALA A 31 -17.90 -5.27 -2.29
N ALA A 32 -17.22 -5.91 -3.25
CA ALA A 32 -15.81 -5.66 -3.53
C ALA A 32 -15.53 -4.21 -4.00
N LEU A 33 -16.35 -3.60 -4.86
CA LEU A 33 -16.05 -2.24 -5.37
C LEU A 33 -16.15 -1.14 -4.30
N GLY A 34 -17.21 -1.17 -3.48
CA GLY A 34 -17.33 -0.27 -2.32
C GLY A 34 -16.23 -0.49 -1.29
N ASN A 35 -15.85 -1.77 -1.09
CA ASN A 35 -14.75 -2.14 -0.21
C ASN A 35 -13.38 -1.72 -0.77
N ILE A 36 -13.19 -1.70 -2.09
CA ILE A 36 -11.95 -1.25 -2.73
C ILE A 36 -11.74 0.25 -2.51
N CYS A 37 -12.77 1.09 -2.70
CA CYS A 37 -12.64 2.53 -2.48
C CYS A 37 -12.28 2.83 -1.03
N ALA A 38 -13.03 2.25 -0.08
CA ALA A 38 -12.77 2.41 1.35
C ALA A 38 -11.40 1.82 1.77
N ALA A 39 -10.99 0.70 1.18
CA ALA A 39 -9.67 0.12 1.41
C ALA A 39 -8.55 1.00 0.84
N THR A 40 -8.76 1.63 -0.32
CA THR A 40 -7.81 2.55 -0.93
C THR A 40 -7.63 3.78 -0.06
N ASP A 41 -8.71 4.37 0.46
CA ASP A 41 -8.63 5.48 1.41
C ASP A 41 -7.81 5.09 2.65
N LYS A 42 -8.09 3.93 3.25
CA LYS A 42 -7.32 3.42 4.39
C LYS A 42 -5.84 3.20 4.04
N GLN A 43 -5.54 2.68 2.86
CA GLN A 43 -4.18 2.47 2.38
C GLN A 43 -3.44 3.79 2.12
N LEU A 44 -4.13 4.82 1.65
CA LEU A 44 -3.56 6.17 1.52
C LEU A 44 -3.14 6.73 2.88
N PHE A 45 -3.95 6.55 3.92
CA PHE A 45 -3.55 6.93 5.28
C PHE A 45 -2.32 6.17 5.76
N GLN A 46 -2.26 4.86 5.55
CA GLN A 46 -1.10 4.05 5.91
C GLN A 46 0.15 4.44 5.12
N LEU A 47 0.01 4.79 3.84
CA LEU A 47 1.11 5.26 3.00
C LEU A 47 1.69 6.60 3.51
N VAL A 48 0.82 7.52 3.92
CA VAL A 48 1.25 8.78 4.54
C VAL A 48 1.95 8.52 5.88
N GLU A 49 1.45 7.58 6.69
CA GLU A 49 2.09 7.19 7.94
C GLU A 49 3.45 6.53 7.72
N TRP A 50 3.56 5.63 6.74
CA TRP A 50 4.82 5.01 6.33
C TRP A 50 5.83 6.07 5.92
N ALA A 51 5.44 7.01 5.06
CA ALA A 51 6.33 8.05 4.56
C ALA A 51 6.91 8.91 5.69
N LYS A 52 6.11 9.23 6.72
CA LYS A 52 6.58 9.97 7.91
C LYS A 52 7.67 9.23 8.70
N HIS A 53 7.76 7.92 8.59
CA HIS A 53 8.77 7.10 9.25
C HIS A 53 10.00 6.84 8.38
N ILE A 54 9.97 7.21 7.09
CA ILE A 54 11.14 7.13 6.21
C ILE A 54 12.16 8.18 6.63
N PRO A 55 13.44 7.81 6.81
CA PRO A 55 14.51 8.75 7.17
C PRO A 55 14.51 9.97 6.26
N HIS A 56 14.64 11.16 6.88
CA HIS A 56 14.68 12.47 6.22
C HIS A 56 13.41 12.94 5.51
N PHE A 57 12.36 12.11 5.38
CA PHE A 57 11.14 12.52 4.69
C PHE A 57 10.45 13.70 5.38
N THR A 58 10.39 13.67 6.71
CA THR A 58 9.79 14.76 7.52
C THR A 58 10.67 16.00 7.64
N GLU A 59 11.94 15.91 7.22
CA GLU A 59 12.87 17.04 7.16
C GLU A 59 12.70 17.85 5.87
N LEU A 60 12.03 17.30 4.86
CA LEU A 60 11.67 18.02 3.64
C LEU A 60 10.61 19.11 3.92
N PRO A 61 10.58 20.20 3.13
CA PRO A 61 9.47 21.14 3.15
C PRO A 61 8.13 20.43 2.98
N LEU A 62 7.08 20.93 3.67
CA LEU A 62 5.75 20.30 3.62
C LEU A 62 5.21 20.21 2.18
N ASP A 63 5.45 21.24 1.37
CA ASP A 63 5.04 21.27 -0.03
C ASP A 63 5.70 20.13 -0.83
N ASP A 64 6.99 19.87 -0.59
CA ASP A 64 7.73 18.79 -1.25
C ASP A 64 7.23 17.42 -0.80
N GLN A 65 6.93 17.25 0.50
CA GLN A 65 6.30 16.01 1.01
C GLN A 65 4.97 15.72 0.29
N VAL A 66 4.13 16.75 0.12
CA VAL A 66 2.84 16.62 -0.57
C VAL A 66 3.03 16.31 -2.05
N VAL A 67 3.96 16.97 -2.73
CA VAL A 67 4.26 16.74 -4.15
C VAL A 67 4.77 15.31 -4.37
N LEU A 68 5.71 14.84 -3.56
CA LEU A 68 6.26 13.48 -3.66
C LEU A 68 5.17 12.43 -3.49
N LEU A 69 4.30 12.57 -2.49
CA LEU A 69 3.21 11.63 -2.26
C LEU A 69 2.17 11.69 -3.39
N ARG A 70 1.80 12.87 -3.87
CA ARG A 70 0.87 13.02 -5.00
C ARG A 70 1.41 12.43 -6.29
N ALA A 71 2.72 12.48 -6.51
CA ALA A 71 3.36 11.89 -7.67
C ALA A 71 3.51 10.36 -7.56
N GLY A 72 3.89 9.87 -6.37
CA GLY A 72 4.32 8.48 -6.18
C GLY A 72 3.30 7.52 -5.56
N TRP A 73 2.15 7.98 -5.06
CA TRP A 73 1.24 7.12 -4.29
C TRP A 73 0.78 5.87 -5.05
N ASN A 74 0.53 5.97 -6.36
CA ASN A 74 0.12 4.82 -7.17
C ASN A 74 1.19 3.73 -7.22
N GLU A 75 2.45 4.11 -7.51
CA GLU A 75 3.57 3.18 -7.60
C GLU A 75 3.87 2.53 -6.25
N LEU A 76 3.83 3.33 -5.18
CA LEU A 76 4.02 2.85 -3.80
C LEU A 76 2.92 1.85 -3.40
N LEU A 77 1.66 2.11 -3.73
CA LEU A 77 0.57 1.16 -3.48
C LEU A 77 0.73 -0.13 -4.29
N ILE A 78 1.06 -0.03 -5.58
CA ILE A 78 1.29 -1.21 -6.43
C ILE A 78 2.43 -2.06 -5.89
N ALA A 79 3.54 -1.44 -5.49
CA ALA A 79 4.67 -2.14 -4.90
C ALA A 79 4.26 -2.86 -3.60
N ALA A 80 3.52 -2.17 -2.72
CA ALA A 80 3.02 -2.74 -1.47
C ALA A 80 2.07 -3.93 -1.70
N PHE A 81 1.11 -3.81 -2.62
CA PHE A 81 0.20 -4.91 -2.98
C PHE A 81 0.95 -6.09 -3.60
N SER A 82 1.92 -5.80 -4.48
CA SER A 82 2.72 -6.83 -5.14
C SER A 82 3.52 -7.64 -4.14
N HIS A 83 4.21 -6.97 -3.20
CA HIS A 83 4.97 -7.63 -2.14
C HIS A 83 4.08 -8.52 -1.26
N ARG A 84 2.91 -8.02 -0.84
CA ARG A 84 1.96 -8.81 -0.04
C ARG A 84 1.37 -10.01 -0.79
N SER A 85 1.33 -9.96 -2.11
CA SER A 85 0.69 -10.99 -2.94
C SER A 85 1.63 -12.11 -3.37
N VAL A 86 2.92 -12.08 -3.01
CA VAL A 86 3.90 -13.10 -3.42
C VAL A 86 3.47 -14.54 -3.05
N GLY A 87 2.72 -14.71 -1.96
CA GLY A 87 2.20 -16.02 -1.53
C GLY A 87 0.83 -16.41 -2.11
N VAL A 88 0.19 -15.55 -2.91
CA VAL A 88 -1.18 -15.75 -3.42
C VAL A 88 -1.16 -16.18 -4.88
N LYS A 89 -1.87 -17.27 -5.18
CA LYS A 89 -2.02 -17.77 -6.55
C LYS A 89 -3.19 -17.07 -7.25
N ASP A 90 -2.94 -16.56 -8.46
CA ASP A 90 -3.95 -15.96 -9.35
C ASP A 90 -4.78 -14.83 -8.70
N GLY A 91 -4.17 -14.03 -7.83
CA GLY A 91 -4.83 -12.90 -7.19
C GLY A 91 -3.90 -11.90 -6.52
N ILE A 92 -4.43 -10.71 -6.21
CA ILE A 92 -3.72 -9.62 -5.55
C ILE A 92 -4.41 -9.29 -4.23
N VAL A 93 -3.63 -9.13 -3.17
CA VAL A 93 -4.07 -8.71 -1.83
C VAL A 93 -4.02 -7.19 -1.71
N LEU A 94 -5.19 -6.54 -1.75
CA LEU A 94 -5.26 -5.09 -1.61
C LEU A 94 -5.17 -4.64 -0.15
N LEU A 95 -5.97 -5.24 0.74
CA LEU A 95 -6.02 -4.94 2.17
C LEU A 95 -6.31 -6.24 2.92
N ALA A 96 -6.17 -6.25 4.26
CA ALA A 96 -6.63 -7.30 5.16
C ALA A 96 -7.87 -8.06 4.62
N GLY A 97 -7.65 -9.28 4.11
CA GLY A 97 -8.67 -10.18 3.59
C GLY A 97 -9.20 -9.95 2.17
N LEU A 98 -8.95 -8.79 1.55
CA LEU A 98 -9.45 -8.51 0.22
C LEU A 98 -8.48 -9.02 -0.86
N VAL A 99 -8.71 -10.25 -1.30
CA VAL A 99 -8.03 -10.84 -2.46
C VAL A 99 -8.89 -10.63 -3.70
N ILE A 100 -8.35 -9.89 -4.67
CA ILE A 100 -8.93 -9.83 -6.01
C ILE A 100 -8.31 -10.96 -6.83
N HIS A 101 -9.13 -11.97 -7.14
CA HIS A 101 -8.73 -13.03 -8.07
C HIS A 101 -8.87 -12.59 -9.53
N ARG A 102 -8.03 -13.15 -10.39
CA ARG A 102 -8.01 -12.90 -11.84
C ARG A 102 -9.41 -12.97 -12.48
N ASN A 103 -10.20 -13.99 -12.14
CA ASN A 103 -11.54 -14.18 -12.70
C ASN A 103 -12.52 -13.08 -12.28
N SER A 104 -12.41 -12.60 -11.03
CA SER A 104 -13.22 -11.48 -10.53
C SER A 104 -12.79 -10.14 -11.14
N ALA A 105 -11.49 -9.96 -11.39
CA ALA A 105 -10.94 -8.79 -12.09
C ALA A 105 -11.44 -8.72 -13.55
N HIS A 106 -11.44 -9.84 -14.28
CA HIS A 106 -12.01 -9.90 -15.63
C HIS A 106 -13.50 -9.55 -15.64
N GLN A 107 -14.29 -10.06 -14.69
CA GLN A 107 -15.72 -9.75 -14.59
C GLN A 107 -16.00 -8.29 -14.21
N ALA A 108 -15.11 -7.66 -13.43
CA ALA A 108 -15.17 -6.25 -13.09
C ALA A 108 -14.63 -5.32 -14.18
N GLY A 109 -14.17 -5.85 -15.33
CA GLY A 109 -13.67 -5.07 -16.47
C GLY A 109 -12.25 -4.52 -16.30
N VAL A 110 -11.48 -5.03 -15.33
CA VAL A 110 -10.13 -4.55 -14.98
C VAL A 110 -9.02 -5.57 -15.27
N GLY A 111 -9.34 -6.73 -15.86
CA GLY A 111 -8.37 -7.71 -16.36
C GLY A 111 -8.58 -7.94 -17.86
N SER A 112 -7.54 -7.78 -18.66
CA SER A 112 -7.49 -8.17 -20.08
C SER A 112 -7.09 -9.64 -20.26
#